data_AF-A0A534IT16-F1
#
_entry.id   AF-A0A534IT16-F1
#
_cell.length_a   1.000
_cell.length_b   1.000
_cell.length_c   1.000
_cell.angle_alpha   90.00
_cell.angle_beta   90.00
_cell.angle_gamma   90.00
#
_symmetry.space_group_name_H-M   'P 1'
#
loop_
_entity.id
_entity.type
_entity.pdbx_description
1 polymer ?
#
loop_
_entity_poly.entity_id
_entity_poly.type
_entity_poly.pdbx_seq_one_letter_code
_entity_poly.pdbx_strand_id
1 'polypeptide(L)'
;MPAPERGPRDRERARTDLLIGSQVAVAIVLLLLVVVYVPRPNIRLTAARFEASPCNEGTSSFVVTAYVSLANTGRSDGDIFVRLYVDGPRRAAEDFFVPAETAINRSLSVDVTNCASHQYSVDTCLPPAKYATC
;
A
#
# COMPACT_ATOMS: atom_id res chain seq x y z
N MET A 1 -36.85 3.35 56.30
CA MET A 1 -37.63 2.88 55.14
C MET A 1 -36.75 1.92 54.35
N PRO A 2 -37.12 0.64 54.22
CA PRO A 2 -36.39 -0.30 53.36
C PRO A 2 -36.77 -0.04 51.89
N ALA A 3 -35.79 -0.11 50.99
CA ALA A 3 -35.99 0.08 49.56
C ALA A 3 -36.86 -1.05 48.97
N PRO A 4 -37.74 -0.76 47.99
CA PRO A 4 -38.60 -1.77 47.39
C PRO A 4 -37.76 -2.83 46.66
N GLU A 5 -37.99 -4.11 46.97
CA GLU A 5 -37.39 -5.22 46.25
C GLU A 5 -37.89 -5.24 44.80
N ARG A 6 -36.97 -5.17 43.84
CA ARG A 6 -37.28 -5.35 42.42
C ARG A 6 -37.90 -6.73 42.17
N GLY A 7 -39.03 -6.74 41.46
CA GLY A 7 -39.74 -7.97 41.12
C GLY A 7 -38.92 -8.89 40.21
N PRO A 8 -39.26 -10.19 40.13
CA PRO A 8 -38.53 -11.18 39.34
C PRO A 8 -38.38 -10.80 37.85
N ARG A 9 -39.37 -10.12 37.26
CA ARG A 9 -39.32 -9.62 35.88
C ARG A 9 -38.29 -8.49 35.69
N ASP A 10 -38.11 -7.61 36.66
CA ASP A 10 -37.13 -6.53 36.60
C ASP A 10 -35.70 -7.06 36.76
N ARG A 11 -35.52 -8.12 37.56
CA ARG A 11 -34.24 -8.82 37.72
C ARG A 11 -33.85 -9.59 36.46
N GLU A 12 -34.81 -10.20 35.78
CA GLU A 12 -34.58 -10.94 34.53
C GLU A 12 -34.21 -9.98 33.39
N ARG A 13 -34.93 -8.86 33.24
CA ARG A 13 -34.62 -7.82 32.26
C ARG A 13 -33.24 -7.20 32.46
N ALA A 14 -32.88 -6.88 33.71
CA ALA A 14 -31.56 -6.36 34.04
C ALA A 14 -30.42 -7.35 33.75
N ARG A 15 -30.67 -8.67 33.88
CA ARG A 15 -29.69 -9.71 33.49
C ARG A 15 -29.54 -9.79 31.97
N THR A 16 -30.64 -9.73 31.23
CA THR A 16 -30.60 -9.74 29.76
C THR A 16 -29.88 -8.51 29.22
N ASP A 17 -30.15 -7.32 29.75
CA ASP A 17 -29.48 -6.07 29.35
C ASP A 17 -27.98 -6.10 29.66
N LEU A 18 -27.58 -6.69 30.80
CA LEU A 18 -26.16 -6.90 31.15
C LEU A 18 -25.47 -7.87 30.19
N LEU A 19 -26.14 -8.95 29.79
CA LEU A 19 -25.61 -9.94 28.85
C LEU A 19 -25.47 -9.37 27.44
N ILE A 20 -26.46 -8.58 26.98
CA ILE A 20 -26.39 -7.90 25.68
C ILE A 20 -25.26 -6.86 25.69
N GLY A 21 -25.18 -6.05 26.76
CA GLY A 21 -24.13 -5.04 26.90
C GLY A 21 -22.73 -5.64 26.90
N SER A 22 -22.52 -6.79 27.57
CA SER A 22 -21.23 -7.48 27.56
C SER A 22 -20.88 -8.05 26.19
N GLN A 23 -21.84 -8.62 25.46
CA GLN A 23 -21.61 -9.11 24.10
C GLN A 23 -21.21 -7.99 23.13
N VAL A 24 -21.89 -6.83 23.21
CA VAL A 24 -21.56 -5.66 22.39
C VAL A 24 -20.16 -5.14 22.72
N ALA A 25 -19.80 -5.05 24.00
CA ALA A 25 -18.47 -4.63 24.42
C ALA A 25 -17.37 -5.58 23.90
N VAL A 26 -17.59 -6.90 24.01
CA VAL A 26 -16.67 -7.92 23.48
C VAL A 26 -16.53 -7.79 21.97
N ALA A 27 -17.62 -7.60 21.23
CA ALA A 27 -17.58 -7.41 19.79
C ALA A 27 -16.79 -6.16 19.37
N ILE A 28 -16.96 -5.04 20.09
CA ILE A 28 -16.19 -3.81 19.85
C ILE A 28 -14.71 -4.04 20.11
N VAL A 29 -14.35 -4.70 21.23
CA VAL A 29 -12.96 -5.01 21.55
C VAL A 29 -12.34 -5.90 20.48
N LEU A 30 -13.05 -6.94 20.04
CA LEU A 30 -12.60 -7.81 18.95
C LEU A 30 -12.40 -7.05 17.65
N LEU A 31 -13.33 -6.16 17.29
CA LEU A 31 -13.20 -5.32 16.09
C LEU A 31 -11.97 -4.42 16.17
N LEU A 32 -11.74 -3.78 17.32
CA LEU A 32 -10.55 -2.95 17.54
C LEU A 32 -9.26 -3.77 17.46
N LEU A 33 -9.24 -4.99 18.02
CA LEU A 33 -8.10 -5.90 17.90
C LEU A 33 -7.83 -6.24 16.43
N VAL A 34 -8.85 -6.54 15.62
CA VAL A 34 -8.66 -6.79 14.18
C VAL A 34 -8.04 -5.56 13.51
N VAL A 35 -8.57 -4.35 13.77
CA VAL A 35 -8.05 -3.13 13.12
C VAL A 35 -6.58 -2.86 13.48
N VAL A 36 -6.18 -3.11 14.73
CA VAL A 36 -4.81 -2.87 15.21
C VAL A 36 -3.84 -3.98 14.79
N TYR A 37 -4.29 -5.24 14.80
CA TYR A 37 -3.41 -6.40 14.58
C TYR A 37 -3.38 -6.92 13.15
N VAL A 38 -4.28 -6.51 12.25
CA VAL A 38 -4.20 -6.90 10.84
C VAL A 38 -2.87 -6.41 10.27
N PRO A 39 -1.95 -7.32 9.90
CA PRO A 39 -0.68 -6.94 9.31
C PRO A 39 -0.92 -6.17 8.02
N ARG A 40 -0.23 -5.04 7.83
CA ARG A 40 -0.32 -4.22 6.61
C ARG A 40 1.06 -4.08 5.98
N PRO A 41 1.14 -4.05 4.64
CA PRO A 41 2.38 -3.67 3.96
C PRO A 41 2.69 -2.20 4.22
N ASN A 42 3.98 -1.86 4.27
CA ASN A 42 4.49 -0.48 4.30
C ASN A 42 5.67 -0.40 3.32
N ILE A 43 5.33 -0.34 2.04
CA ILE A 43 6.28 -0.37 0.93
C ILE A 43 6.63 1.07 0.53
N ARG A 44 7.93 1.35 0.37
CA ARG A 44 8.43 2.67 -0.02
C ARG A 44 9.55 2.53 -1.06
N LEU A 45 9.63 3.51 -1.96
CA LEU A 45 10.81 3.73 -2.79
C LEU A 45 11.92 4.32 -1.92
N THR A 46 13.05 3.62 -1.82
CA THR A 46 14.19 4.05 -0.99
C THR A 46 15.31 4.64 -1.83
N ALA A 47 15.46 4.21 -3.08
CA ALA A 47 16.42 4.74 -4.02
C ALA A 47 15.94 4.57 -5.47
N ALA A 48 16.39 5.47 -6.34
CA ALA A 48 16.23 5.36 -7.78
C ALA A 48 17.52 5.82 -8.47
N ARG A 49 17.94 5.10 -9.51
CA ARG A 49 19.05 5.47 -10.40
C ARG A 49 18.63 5.23 -11.84
N PHE A 50 19.19 6.01 -12.76
CA PHE A 50 18.84 5.97 -14.17
C PHE A 50 20.09 5.68 -15.00
N GLU A 51 19.95 4.81 -15.98
CA GLU A 51 20.96 4.55 -17.00
C GLU A 51 20.32 4.69 -18.38
N ALA A 52 20.98 5.40 -19.28
CA ALA A 52 20.55 5.53 -20.67
C ALA A 52 21.53 4.77 -21.57
N SER A 53 21.01 4.00 -22.52
CA SER A 53 21.82 3.40 -23.58
C SER A 53 22.36 4.48 -24.51
N PRO A 54 23.38 4.17 -25.33
CA PRO A 54 23.75 5.02 -26.46
C PRO A 54 22.55 5.23 -27.41
N CYS A 55 22.55 6.37 -28.10
CA CYS A 55 21.61 6.67 -29.16
C CYS A 55 21.81 5.73 -30.35
N ASN A 56 20.72 5.16 -30.86
CA ASN A 56 20.68 4.48 -32.14
C ASN A 56 20.45 5.51 -33.26
N GLU A 57 21.47 5.74 -34.08
CA GLU A 57 21.41 6.72 -35.18
C GLU A 57 20.36 6.37 -36.25
N GLY A 58 20.06 5.08 -36.45
CA GLY A 58 19.09 4.63 -37.46
C GLY A 58 17.63 4.92 -37.09
N THR A 59 17.31 4.93 -35.79
CA THR A 59 15.96 5.20 -35.27
C THR A 59 15.84 6.53 -34.53
N SER A 60 16.97 7.21 -34.29
CA SER A 60 17.06 8.40 -33.41
C SER A 60 16.39 8.15 -32.05
N SER A 61 16.64 6.98 -31.47
CA SER A 61 16.08 6.56 -30.18
C SER A 61 17.11 5.91 -29.26
N PHE A 62 16.84 5.88 -27.97
CA PHE A 62 17.64 5.19 -26.97
C PHE A 62 16.74 4.63 -25.86
N VAL A 63 17.25 3.66 -25.10
CA VAL A 63 16.53 3.06 -23.98
C VAL A 63 17.01 3.70 -22.69
N VAL A 64 16.07 4.17 -21.87
CA VAL A 64 16.36 4.53 -20.47
C VAL A 64 15.85 3.44 -19.53
N THR A 65 16.69 3.01 -18.60
CA THR A 65 16.36 2.04 -17.55
C THR A 65 16.43 2.72 -16.20
N ALA A 66 15.32 2.74 -15.49
CA ALA A 66 15.23 3.15 -14.09
C ALA A 66 15.41 1.93 -13.20
N TYR A 67 16.47 1.89 -12.40
CA TYR A 67 16.65 0.90 -11.35
C TYR A 67 16.16 1.46 -10.03
N VAL A 68 15.24 0.74 -9.39
CA VAL A 68 14.56 1.15 -8.17
C VAL A 68 14.85 0.17 -7.04
N SER A 69 15.02 0.71 -5.84
CA SER A 69 15.07 -0.06 -4.59
C SER A 69 13.77 0.19 -3.82
N LEU A 70 13.10 -0.90 -3.49
CA LEU A 70 11.82 -0.90 -2.78
C LEU A 70 12.01 -1.61 -1.44
N ALA A 71 11.52 -1.02 -0.35
CA ALA A 71 11.58 -1.63 0.97
C ALA A 71 10.18 -1.72 1.57
N ASN A 72 9.78 -2.92 1.99
CA ASN A 72 8.58 -3.19 2.78
C ASN A 72 8.96 -3.35 4.25
N THR A 73 8.60 -2.36 5.07
CA THR A 73 8.79 -2.43 6.53
C THR A 73 7.55 -2.94 7.26
N GLY A 74 6.50 -3.29 6.52
CA GLY A 74 5.26 -3.85 7.03
C GLY A 74 5.37 -5.36 7.27
N ARG A 75 4.48 -5.88 8.11
CA ARG A 75 4.40 -7.30 8.49
C ARG A 75 3.57 -8.15 7.51
N SER A 76 3.20 -7.59 6.37
CA SER A 76 2.44 -8.25 5.33
C SER A 76 3.08 -7.95 3.99
N ASP A 77 3.01 -8.91 3.10
CA ASP A 77 3.37 -8.74 1.71
C ASP A 77 2.46 -7.69 1.04
N GLY A 78 2.92 -7.11 -0.06
CA GLY A 78 2.07 -6.25 -0.85
C GLY A 78 2.69 -5.86 -2.18
N ASP A 79 1.88 -5.20 -2.99
CA ASP A 79 2.27 -4.70 -4.29
C ASP A 79 2.42 -3.18 -4.27
N ILE A 80 3.37 -2.68 -5.05
CA ILE A 80 3.55 -1.25 -5.28
C ILE A 80 3.65 -0.98 -6.78
N PHE A 81 3.00 0.08 -7.23
CA PHE A 81 3.07 0.52 -8.61
C PHE A 81 4.19 1.53 -8.76
N VAL A 82 5.13 1.26 -9.66
CA VAL A 82 6.26 2.15 -9.98
C VAL A 82 6.01 2.77 -11.35
N ARG A 83 6.15 4.09 -11.46
CA ARG A 83 5.92 4.82 -12.72
C ARG A 83 7.16 5.60 -13.11
N LEU A 84 7.55 5.47 -14.37
CA LEU A 84 8.67 6.17 -14.98
C LEU A 84 8.15 7.28 -15.88
N TYR A 85 8.67 8.48 -15.66
CA TYR A 85 8.35 9.68 -16.44
C TYR A 85 9.57 10.17 -17.20
N VAL A 86 9.35 10.62 -18.43
CA VAL A 86 10.36 11.24 -19.29
C VAL A 86 9.81 12.56 -19.79
N ASP A 87 10.47 13.66 -19.43
CA ASP A 87 10.07 15.06 -19.68
C ASP A 87 8.69 15.44 -19.13
N GLY A 88 8.25 14.77 -18.07
CA GLY A 88 6.98 15.05 -17.38
C GLY A 88 5.90 13.99 -17.58
N PRO A 89 5.57 13.55 -18.81
CA PRO A 89 4.59 12.48 -19.02
C PRO A 89 5.06 11.10 -18.57
N ARG A 90 4.10 10.28 -18.10
CA ARG A 90 4.34 8.85 -17.77
C ARG A 90 4.62 8.08 -19.04
N ARG A 91 5.73 7.34 -19.07
CA ARG A 91 6.15 6.53 -20.22
C ARG A 91 6.09 5.04 -19.97
N ALA A 92 6.34 4.60 -18.73
CA ALA A 92 6.21 3.20 -18.35
C ALA A 92 5.68 3.09 -16.92
N ALA A 93 5.05 1.96 -16.63
CA ALA A 93 4.59 1.63 -15.29
C ALA A 93 4.48 0.12 -15.09
N GLU A 94 4.80 -0.36 -13.89
CA GLU A 94 4.79 -1.78 -13.55
C GLU A 94 4.45 -1.96 -12.07
N ASP A 95 3.79 -3.06 -11.75
CA ASP A 95 3.56 -3.53 -10.39
C ASP A 95 4.71 -4.44 -9.92
N PHE A 96 5.14 -4.22 -8.68
CA PHE A 96 6.12 -5.09 -8.03
C PHE A 96 5.61 -5.61 -6.70
N PHE A 97 5.64 -6.93 -6.57
CA PHE A 97 5.45 -7.62 -5.31
C PHE A 97 6.67 -7.45 -4.40
N VAL A 98 6.45 -7.01 -3.17
CA VAL A 98 7.48 -6.85 -2.14
C VAL A 98 7.09 -7.63 -0.88
N PRO A 99 7.80 -8.73 -0.57
CA PRO A 99 7.53 -9.51 0.64
C PRO A 99 7.63 -8.67 1.92
N ALA A 100 6.90 -9.06 2.96
CA ALA A 100 6.95 -8.45 4.28
C ALA A 100 8.40 -8.36 4.80
N GLU A 101 8.75 -7.24 5.42
CA GLU A 101 10.05 -7.02 6.07
C GLU A 101 11.28 -7.23 5.15
N THR A 102 11.12 -7.04 3.84
CA THR A 102 12.21 -7.19 2.86
C THR A 102 12.49 -5.93 2.05
N ALA A 103 13.65 -5.91 1.39
CA ALA A 103 13.99 -4.96 0.35
C ALA A 103 14.34 -5.69 -0.95
N ILE A 104 13.88 -5.15 -2.08
CA ILE A 104 14.13 -5.70 -3.41
C ILE A 104 14.64 -4.62 -4.35
N ASN A 105 15.39 -5.05 -5.37
CA ASN A 105 15.78 -4.20 -6.49
C ASN A 105 15.03 -4.64 -7.76
N ARG A 106 14.51 -3.67 -8.50
CA ARG A 106 13.77 -3.88 -9.74
C ARG A 106 14.14 -2.82 -10.77
N SER A 107 13.68 -3.00 -12.00
CA SER A 107 13.95 -2.05 -13.08
C SER A 107 12.76 -1.90 -14.00
N LEU A 108 12.54 -0.69 -14.50
CA LEU A 108 11.65 -0.39 -15.62
C LEU A 108 12.47 0.21 -16.75
N SER A 109 12.16 -0.14 -17.99
CA SER A 109 12.81 0.44 -19.17
C SER A 109 11.78 1.03 -20.12
N VAL A 110 12.16 2.09 -20.83
CA VAL A 110 11.35 2.67 -21.90
C VAL A 110 12.21 3.18 -23.04
N ASP A 111 11.69 3.04 -24.26
CA ASP A 111 12.28 3.65 -25.46
C ASP A 111 11.94 5.14 -25.51
N VAL A 112 12.96 5.97 -25.69
CA VAL A 112 12.86 7.42 -25.79
C VAL A 112 13.29 7.81 -27.19
N THR A 113 12.40 8.51 -27.90
CA THR A 113 12.73 9.11 -29.20
C THR A 113 13.38 10.47 -28.98
N ASN A 114 14.17 10.90 -29.97
CA ASN A 114 15.04 12.08 -29.91
C ASN A 114 16.24 11.85 -28.99
N CYS A 115 17.46 11.96 -29.53
CA CYS A 115 18.68 11.73 -28.75
C CYS A 115 19.20 12.98 -28.04
N ALA A 116 18.30 13.90 -27.71
CA ALA A 116 18.61 15.07 -26.89
C ALA A 116 18.77 14.68 -25.41
N SER A 117 19.12 15.65 -24.57
CA SER A 117 19.07 15.45 -23.12
C SER A 117 17.62 15.48 -22.64
N HIS A 118 17.26 14.51 -21.80
CA HIS A 118 15.92 14.35 -21.23
C HIS A 118 15.95 14.38 -19.70
N GLN A 119 14.83 14.74 -19.09
CA GLN A 119 14.66 14.64 -17.64
C GLN A 119 13.89 13.37 -17.27
N TYR A 120 14.40 12.65 -16.27
CA TYR A 120 13.80 11.41 -15.78
C TYR A 120 13.34 11.56 -14.34
N SER A 121 12.19 10.99 -14.03
CA SER A 121 11.75 10.83 -12.65
C SER A 121 10.97 9.54 -12.46
N VAL A 122 10.97 9.06 -11.23
CA VAL A 122 10.18 7.91 -10.80
C VAL A 122 9.35 8.34 -9.61
N ASP A 123 8.11 7.89 -9.58
CA ASP A 123 7.30 7.91 -8.38
C ASP A 123 6.76 6.50 -8.09
N THR A 124 6.13 6.38 -6.93
CA THR A 124 5.40 5.17 -6.58
C THR A 124 4.02 5.50 -6.06
N CYS A 125 3.12 4.54 -6.24
CA CYS A 125 1.77 4.61 -5.76
C CYS A 125 1.37 3.24 -5.20
N LEU A 126 0.80 3.24 -4.01
CA LEU A 126 0.21 2.05 -3.39
C LEU A 126 -1.24 2.00 -3.88
N PRO A 127 -1.65 1.02 -4.71
CA PRO A 127 -3.03 0.96 -5.13
C PRO A 127 -3.91 0.74 -3.88
N PRO A 128 -4.92 1.59 -3.62
CA PRO A 128 -5.93 1.23 -2.64
C PRO A 128 -6.64 -0.01 -3.17
N ALA A 129 -6.89 -0.96 -2.27
CA ALA A 129 -7.48 -2.27 -2.53
C ALA A 129 -8.38 -2.28 -3.78
N LYS A 130 -7.82 -2.79 -4.87
CA LYS A 130 -8.42 -3.19 -6.14
C LYS A 130 -8.93 -2.13 -7.14
N TYR A 131 -9.11 -0.83 -6.85
CA TYR A 131 -9.84 0.04 -7.81
C TYR A 131 -9.45 1.52 -7.93
N ALA A 132 -8.20 1.93 -7.68
CA ALA A 132 -7.76 3.27 -8.12
C ALA A 132 -6.51 3.18 -8.99
N THR A 133 -6.61 3.73 -10.19
CA THR A 133 -5.47 3.95 -11.08
C THR A 133 -4.49 4.90 -10.39
N CYS A 134 -3.45 4.30 -9.82
CA CYS A 134 -2.10 4.75 -10.10
C CYS A 134 -1.85 4.72 -11.63
#